data_AF-A0A8J2QW62-F1
#
_entry.id   AF-A0A8J2QW62-F1
#
_cell.length_a   1.000
_cell.length_b   1.000
_cell.length_c   1.000
_cell.angle_alpha   90.00
_cell.angle_beta   90.00
_cell.angle_gamma   90.00
#
_symmetry.space_group_name_H-M   'P 1'
#
loop_
_entity.id
_entity.type
_entity.pdbx_description
1 polymer ?
#
loop_
_entity_poly.entity_id
_entity_poly.type
_entity_poly.pdbx_seq_one_letter_code
_entity_poly.pdbx_strand_id
1 'polypeptide(L)'
;MSDTQSLFKQQCIVPDVLTTAPSELIQIQYSNGVSVQMGKELTPTQVKDKPVVKFAAKETEYYTLAMVDPDAPSRENPKFREWHHWLIGNIYGGDMNKGEVLSDYIGSGPPKGTGLHRYVFLVYKQPEKCDFSQVPKLPNNSGDKRGKFSINKFAQQFKLGPPIAGNFYLAKYDDYVPKLYAKLKDLLEQREATLNRMSIQNLNTFDPFADAIKSSEDDVQDGLVHVRIQQRNGRKTLTTVQGLSSEYDLKKIVRACKKEFACNGTVVEHPEYGEVLQLQGDQRENICQWLTKSGLVKPEQLKVHGF
;
A
#
# COMPACT_ATOMS: atom_id res chain seq x y z
N MET A 1 -6.53 -38.48 -7.06
CA MET A 1 -6.46 -37.04 -6.68
C MET A 1 -7.88 -36.55 -6.55
N SER A 2 -8.22 -35.80 -5.50
CA SER A 2 -9.56 -35.22 -5.38
C SER A 2 -9.80 -34.18 -6.50
N ASP A 3 -11.05 -33.96 -6.90
CA ASP A 3 -11.43 -32.99 -7.93
C ASP A 3 -10.87 -31.59 -7.64
N THR A 4 -10.83 -31.21 -6.35
CA THR A 4 -10.21 -29.97 -5.85
C THR A 4 -8.75 -29.85 -6.28
N GLN A 5 -7.93 -30.87 -6.05
CA GLN A 5 -6.50 -30.81 -6.37
C GLN A 5 -6.25 -30.70 -7.88
N SER A 6 -7.08 -31.37 -8.68
CA SER A 6 -7.00 -31.32 -10.14
C SER A 6 -7.32 -29.93 -10.67
N LEU A 7 -8.37 -29.29 -10.15
CA LEU A 7 -8.78 -27.93 -10.56
C LEU A 7 -7.75 -26.86 -10.18
N PHE A 8 -7.14 -26.96 -9.00
CA PHE A 8 -6.06 -26.05 -8.58
C PHE A 8 -4.84 -26.11 -9.52
N LYS A 9 -4.49 -27.32 -10.01
CA LYS A 9 -3.41 -27.50 -10.99
C LYS A 9 -3.82 -27.02 -12.38
N GLN A 10 -5.04 -27.35 -12.82
CA GLN A 10 -5.55 -26.94 -14.15
C GLN A 10 -5.58 -25.42 -14.30
N GLN A 11 -5.88 -24.70 -13.22
CA GLN A 11 -5.91 -23.23 -13.20
C GLN A 11 -4.56 -22.61 -12.84
N CYS A 12 -3.50 -23.42 -12.78
CA CYS A 12 -2.13 -23.03 -12.42
C CYS A 12 -2.00 -22.33 -11.07
N ILE A 13 -2.98 -22.47 -10.16
CA ILE A 13 -2.87 -21.96 -8.78
C ILE A 13 -1.74 -22.72 -8.07
N VAL A 14 -1.62 -24.00 -8.37
CA VAL A 14 -0.36 -24.73 -8.25
C VAL A 14 0.29 -24.74 -9.64
N PRO A 15 1.48 -24.15 -9.86
CA PRO A 15 2.44 -23.70 -8.84
C PRO A 15 2.43 -22.18 -8.53
N ASP A 16 1.59 -21.36 -9.18
CA ASP A 16 1.74 -19.89 -9.12
C ASP A 16 1.59 -19.29 -7.72
N VAL A 17 0.71 -19.87 -6.90
CA VAL A 17 0.35 -19.41 -5.55
C VAL A 17 0.79 -20.42 -4.50
N LEU A 18 0.63 -21.71 -4.79
CA LEU A 18 0.84 -22.79 -3.84
C LEU A 18 1.79 -23.85 -4.39
N THR A 19 2.53 -24.49 -3.50
CA THR A 19 3.29 -25.71 -3.84
C THR A 19 2.43 -26.96 -3.77
N THR A 20 1.47 -27.02 -2.85
CA THR A 20 0.58 -28.16 -2.61
C THR A 20 -0.86 -27.68 -2.62
N ALA A 21 -1.72 -28.34 -3.40
CA ALA A 21 -3.15 -28.04 -3.42
C ALA A 21 -3.84 -28.54 -2.12
N PRO A 22 -4.84 -27.81 -1.60
CA PRO A 22 -5.58 -28.23 -0.44
C PRO A 22 -6.40 -29.50 -0.71
N SER A 23 -6.65 -30.28 0.35
CA SER A 23 -7.44 -31.51 0.28
C SER A 23 -8.94 -31.26 0.40
N GLU A 24 -9.34 -30.22 1.12
CA GLU A 24 -10.73 -29.93 1.46
C GLU A 24 -11.26 -28.70 0.72
N LEU A 25 -12.60 -28.59 0.65
CA LEU A 25 -13.30 -27.48 0.01
C LEU A 25 -13.77 -26.46 1.05
N ILE A 26 -13.56 -25.18 0.76
CA ILE A 26 -14.18 -24.09 1.51
C ILE A 26 -15.56 -23.79 0.92
N GLN A 27 -16.59 -23.74 1.76
CA GLN A 27 -17.93 -23.25 1.39
C GLN A 27 -17.99 -21.74 1.58
N ILE A 28 -18.26 -21.02 0.49
CA ILE A 28 -18.31 -19.55 0.48
C ILE A 28 -19.64 -19.13 -0.11
N GLN A 29 -20.40 -18.33 0.64
CA GLN A 29 -21.71 -17.84 0.23
C GLN A 29 -21.80 -16.33 0.44
N TYR A 30 -22.14 -15.62 -0.63
CA TYR A 30 -22.40 -14.20 -0.62
C TYR A 30 -23.85 -13.91 -0.20
N SER A 31 -24.08 -12.74 0.37
CA SER A 31 -25.40 -12.32 0.90
C SER A 31 -26.50 -12.25 -0.16
N ASN A 32 -26.12 -12.10 -1.44
CA ASN A 32 -27.02 -12.12 -2.60
C ASN A 32 -27.40 -13.54 -3.06
N GLY A 33 -27.03 -14.58 -2.30
CA GLY A 33 -27.33 -15.98 -2.61
C GLY A 33 -26.33 -16.67 -3.54
N VAL A 34 -25.34 -15.97 -4.07
CA VAL A 34 -24.28 -16.57 -4.89
C VAL A 34 -23.33 -17.39 -4.04
N SER A 35 -23.04 -18.62 -4.46
CA SER A 35 -22.02 -19.47 -3.84
C SER A 35 -20.82 -19.66 -4.77
N VAL A 36 -19.63 -19.70 -4.19
CA VAL A 36 -18.40 -19.95 -4.96
C VAL A 36 -18.33 -21.42 -5.37
N GLN A 37 -18.47 -21.63 -6.66
CA GLN A 37 -18.15 -22.90 -7.31
C GLN A 37 -16.77 -22.80 -7.94
N MET A 38 -15.97 -23.84 -7.73
CA MET A 38 -14.56 -23.83 -8.09
C MET A 38 -14.32 -23.53 -9.57
N GLY A 39 -13.57 -22.47 -9.86
CA GLY A 39 -13.22 -22.05 -11.21
C GLY A 39 -14.35 -21.46 -12.04
N LYS A 40 -15.55 -21.26 -11.46
CA LYS A 40 -16.64 -20.54 -12.15
C LYS A 40 -16.36 -19.04 -12.17
N GLU A 41 -16.93 -18.37 -13.17
CA GLU A 41 -16.87 -16.91 -13.27
C GLU A 41 -17.93 -16.30 -12.34
N LEU A 42 -17.53 -15.31 -11.54
CA LEU A 42 -18.42 -14.42 -10.79
C LEU A 42 -18.09 -12.98 -11.17
N THR A 43 -19.09 -12.10 -11.06
CA THR A 43 -18.89 -10.67 -11.34
C THR A 43 -18.42 -9.93 -10.10
N PRO A 44 -17.58 -8.89 -10.22
CA PRO A 44 -17.25 -7.99 -9.11
C PRO A 44 -18.47 -7.48 -8.34
N THR A 45 -19.57 -7.18 -9.05
CA THR A 45 -20.85 -6.78 -8.44
C THR A 45 -21.42 -7.86 -7.50
N GLN A 46 -21.36 -9.13 -7.89
CA GLN A 46 -21.85 -10.24 -7.06
C GLN A 46 -20.99 -10.47 -5.81
N VAL A 47 -19.70 -10.16 -5.90
CA VAL A 47 -18.71 -10.44 -4.85
C VAL A 47 -18.24 -9.16 -4.14
N LYS A 48 -19.01 -8.07 -4.21
CA LYS A 48 -18.65 -6.78 -3.61
C LYS A 48 -18.66 -6.80 -2.08
N ASP A 49 -19.54 -7.60 -1.50
CA ASP A 49 -19.78 -7.67 -0.05
C ASP A 49 -19.10 -8.91 0.55
N LYS A 50 -18.68 -8.80 1.81
CA LYS A 50 -18.00 -9.88 2.53
C LYS A 50 -18.87 -11.15 2.58
N PRO A 51 -18.35 -12.32 2.15
CA PRO A 51 -19.12 -13.56 2.20
C PRO A 51 -19.10 -14.21 3.59
N VAL A 52 -20.03 -15.14 3.79
CA VAL A 52 -19.96 -16.14 4.87
C VAL A 52 -19.07 -17.29 4.41
N VAL A 53 -18.13 -17.68 5.26
CA VAL A 53 -17.16 -18.75 4.99
C VAL A 53 -17.36 -19.88 6.00
N LYS A 54 -17.42 -21.12 5.50
CA LYS A 54 -17.46 -22.34 6.32
C LYS A 54 -16.45 -23.36 5.79
N PHE A 55 -15.82 -24.09 6.69
CA PHE A 55 -14.87 -25.16 6.39
C PHE A 55 -14.90 -26.17 7.54
N ALA A 56 -14.33 -27.36 7.33
CA ALA A 56 -14.25 -28.39 8.37
C ALA A 56 -13.20 -27.99 9.42
N ALA A 57 -13.65 -27.32 10.47
CA ALA A 57 -12.83 -26.88 11.59
C ALA A 57 -13.03 -27.78 12.81
N LYS A 58 -11.99 -27.90 13.64
CA LYS A 58 -12.08 -28.45 14.99
C LYS A 58 -12.23 -27.32 15.99
N GLU A 59 -13.10 -27.51 16.98
CA GLU A 59 -13.50 -26.47 17.94
C GLU A 59 -12.36 -25.92 18.81
N THR A 60 -11.28 -26.67 18.97
CA THR A 60 -10.14 -26.34 19.83
C THR A 60 -8.89 -25.88 19.07
N GLU A 61 -9.00 -25.68 17.75
CA GLU A 61 -7.88 -25.31 16.89
C GLU A 61 -8.01 -23.86 16.39
N TYR A 62 -6.87 -23.29 16.00
CA TYR A 62 -6.78 -21.96 15.39
C TYR A 62 -6.54 -22.07 13.89
N TYR A 63 -7.12 -21.14 13.14
CA TYR A 63 -7.02 -21.11 11.69
C TYR A 63 -6.71 -19.71 11.15
N THR A 64 -6.10 -19.67 9.97
CA THR A 64 -5.90 -18.46 9.17
C THR A 64 -6.68 -18.61 7.87
N LEU A 65 -7.48 -17.60 7.52
CA LEU A 65 -8.13 -17.47 6.21
C LEU A 65 -7.40 -16.39 5.39
N ALA A 66 -7.10 -16.70 4.13
CA ALA A 66 -6.59 -15.74 3.16
C ALA A 66 -7.40 -15.78 1.87
N MET A 67 -7.65 -14.62 1.27
CA MET A 67 -8.15 -14.46 -0.10
C MET A 67 -7.13 -13.66 -0.90
N VAL A 68 -6.59 -14.24 -1.97
CA VAL A 68 -5.50 -13.65 -2.77
C VAL A 68 -5.80 -13.65 -4.26
N ASP A 69 -5.33 -12.60 -4.95
CA ASP A 69 -5.33 -12.46 -6.41
C ASP A 69 -3.87 -12.51 -6.91
N PRO A 70 -3.44 -13.59 -7.57
CA PRO A 70 -2.10 -13.69 -8.14
C PRO A 70 -1.99 -12.99 -9.50
N ASP A 71 -3.08 -12.49 -10.06
CA ASP A 71 -3.13 -11.96 -11.41
C ASP A 71 -3.11 -10.42 -11.41
N ALA A 72 -2.91 -9.75 -10.28
CA ALA A 72 -2.86 -8.29 -10.24
C ALA A 72 -1.57 -7.71 -10.88
N PRO A 73 -1.65 -6.71 -11.80
CA PRO A 73 -2.85 -6.13 -12.40
C PRO A 73 -3.40 -6.91 -13.60
N SER A 74 -2.61 -7.78 -14.25
CA SER A 74 -3.12 -8.77 -15.20
C SER A 74 -2.35 -10.09 -15.09
N ARG A 75 -2.97 -11.21 -15.47
CA ARG A 75 -2.31 -12.54 -15.46
C ARG A 75 -1.08 -12.59 -16.37
N GLU A 76 -1.11 -11.88 -17.50
CA GLU A 76 0.03 -11.75 -18.43
C GLU A 76 1.20 -10.95 -17.84
N ASN A 77 0.91 -9.94 -17.01
CA ASN A 77 1.94 -9.07 -16.42
C ASN A 77 1.65 -8.78 -14.94
N PRO A 78 1.82 -9.78 -14.05
CA PRO A 78 1.31 -9.74 -12.68
C PRO A 78 2.25 -8.99 -11.72
N LYS A 79 2.49 -7.70 -11.98
CA LYS A 79 3.43 -6.83 -11.25
C LYS A 79 3.15 -6.70 -9.74
N PHE A 80 1.90 -6.89 -9.33
CA PHE A 80 1.46 -6.76 -7.94
C PHE A 80 1.13 -8.10 -7.30
N ARG A 81 1.47 -9.22 -7.94
CA ARG A 81 1.29 -10.57 -7.40
C ARG A 81 1.94 -10.71 -6.03
N GLU A 82 1.26 -11.25 -5.03
CA GLU A 82 -0.20 -11.40 -4.90
C GLU A 82 -0.80 -10.10 -4.35
N TRP A 83 -2.06 -9.80 -4.72
CA TRP A 83 -2.87 -8.79 -4.06
C TRP A 83 -3.84 -9.49 -3.10
N HIS A 84 -3.72 -9.26 -1.80
CA HIS A 84 -4.53 -9.98 -0.81
C HIS A 84 -5.80 -9.21 -0.46
N HIS A 85 -6.94 -9.79 -0.82
CA HIS A 85 -8.28 -9.23 -0.66
C HIS A 85 -8.82 -9.34 0.76
N TRP A 86 -8.42 -10.38 1.49
CA TRP A 86 -8.89 -10.61 2.84
C TRP A 86 -7.89 -11.48 3.59
N LEU A 87 -7.60 -11.15 4.84
CA LEU A 87 -6.71 -11.91 5.70
C LEU A 87 -7.22 -11.86 7.14
N ILE A 88 -7.50 -13.03 7.71
CA ILE A 88 -7.93 -13.18 9.09
C ILE A 88 -7.07 -14.27 9.72
N GLY A 89 -6.43 -13.96 10.82
CA GLY A 89 -5.70 -14.94 11.63
C GLY A 89 -6.46 -15.29 12.90
N ASN A 90 -5.95 -16.25 13.67
CA ASN A 90 -6.45 -16.60 15.00
C ASN A 90 -7.95 -16.95 15.04
N ILE A 91 -8.52 -17.48 13.96
CA ILE A 91 -9.92 -17.95 13.91
C ILE A 91 -10.02 -19.19 14.80
N TYR A 92 -10.64 -19.05 15.97
CA TYR A 92 -10.77 -20.14 16.92
C TYR A 92 -12.01 -20.98 16.65
N GLY A 93 -11.84 -22.30 16.52
CA GLY A 93 -12.94 -23.24 16.36
C GLY A 93 -13.71 -23.12 15.04
N GLY A 94 -13.15 -22.44 14.04
CA GLY A 94 -13.82 -22.15 12.77
C GLY A 94 -14.83 -20.99 12.82
N ASP A 95 -14.99 -20.32 13.97
CA ASP A 95 -15.86 -19.16 14.09
C ASP A 95 -15.14 -17.90 13.60
N MET A 96 -15.51 -17.46 12.40
CA MET A 96 -14.95 -16.26 11.75
C MET A 96 -15.04 -14.99 12.61
N ASN A 97 -15.99 -14.91 13.56
CA ASN A 97 -16.14 -13.74 14.43
C ASN A 97 -15.13 -13.72 15.59
N LYS A 98 -14.49 -14.86 15.88
CA LYS A 98 -13.42 -14.98 16.88
C LYS A 98 -12.03 -14.80 16.27
N GLY A 99 -11.95 -14.51 14.97
CA GLY A 99 -10.71 -14.23 14.27
C GLY A 99 -10.24 -12.79 14.44
N GLU A 100 -8.93 -12.60 14.29
CA GLU A 100 -8.26 -11.31 14.23
C GLU A 100 -8.14 -10.86 12.78
N VAL A 101 -8.88 -9.81 12.40
CA VAL A 101 -8.83 -9.26 11.04
C VAL A 101 -7.50 -8.55 10.84
N LEU A 102 -6.67 -9.08 9.93
CA LEU A 102 -5.38 -8.51 9.54
C LEU A 102 -5.55 -7.59 8.33
N SER A 103 -6.41 -7.99 7.40
CA SER A 103 -6.70 -7.18 6.21
C SER A 103 -8.16 -7.37 5.90
N ASP A 104 -8.95 -6.31 6.02
CA ASP A 104 -10.40 -6.36 5.87
C ASP A 104 -10.81 -6.65 4.43
N TYR A 105 -12.02 -7.14 4.23
CA TYR A 105 -12.49 -7.66 2.95
C TYR A 105 -12.60 -6.56 1.89
N ILE A 106 -11.91 -6.74 0.77
CA ILE A 106 -12.12 -5.95 -0.45
C ILE A 106 -12.57 -6.93 -1.55
N GLY A 107 -13.71 -6.65 -2.20
CA GLY A 107 -14.22 -7.47 -3.29
C GLY A 107 -13.29 -7.51 -4.52
N SER A 108 -13.65 -8.28 -5.53
CA SER A 108 -12.91 -8.33 -6.78
C SER A 108 -12.88 -6.96 -7.48
N GLY A 109 -11.73 -6.60 -8.03
CA GLY A 109 -11.53 -5.33 -8.73
C GLY A 109 -10.57 -5.43 -9.91
N PRO A 110 -10.73 -6.42 -10.81
CA PRO A 110 -9.83 -6.59 -11.95
C PRO A 110 -9.95 -5.37 -12.90
N PRO A 111 -8.84 -4.75 -13.34
CA PRO A 111 -8.90 -3.60 -14.23
C PRO A 111 -9.54 -3.93 -15.58
N LYS A 112 -10.07 -2.90 -16.26
CA LYS A 112 -10.66 -3.08 -17.59
C LYS A 112 -9.59 -3.56 -18.58
N GLY A 113 -9.90 -4.62 -19.34
CA GLY A 113 -9.02 -5.16 -20.37
C GLY A 113 -7.93 -6.13 -19.88
N THR A 114 -7.90 -6.50 -18.60
CA THR A 114 -6.87 -7.42 -18.05
C THR A 114 -7.29 -8.89 -18.05
N GLY A 115 -8.52 -9.17 -18.51
CA GLY A 115 -9.08 -10.51 -18.60
C GLY A 115 -9.59 -11.04 -17.26
N LEU A 116 -9.58 -12.36 -17.12
CA LEU A 116 -10.01 -13.06 -15.90
C LEU A 116 -8.85 -13.13 -14.89
N HIS A 117 -9.14 -12.73 -13.66
CA HIS A 117 -8.27 -12.89 -12.49
C HIS A 117 -8.76 -14.03 -11.63
N ARG A 118 -7.83 -14.75 -11.01
CA ARG A 118 -8.11 -15.84 -10.05
C ARG A 118 -8.24 -15.28 -8.64
N TYR A 119 -9.37 -15.51 -7.99
CA TYR A 119 -9.58 -15.14 -6.59
C TYR A 119 -9.56 -16.39 -5.73
N VAL A 120 -8.44 -16.62 -5.03
CA VAL A 120 -8.15 -17.88 -4.34
C VAL A 120 -8.35 -17.72 -2.84
N PHE A 121 -9.26 -18.51 -2.27
CA PHE A 121 -9.48 -18.64 -0.84
C PHE A 121 -8.72 -19.83 -0.30
N LEU A 122 -8.02 -19.61 0.81
CA LEU A 122 -7.17 -20.61 1.46
C LEU A 122 -7.39 -20.57 2.97
N VAL A 123 -7.53 -21.74 3.56
CA VAL A 123 -7.53 -21.92 5.01
C VAL A 123 -6.31 -22.72 5.42
N TYR A 124 -5.62 -22.23 6.42
CA TYR A 124 -4.49 -22.90 7.05
C TYR A 124 -4.83 -23.21 8.50
N LYS A 125 -4.41 -24.37 8.98
CA LYS A 125 -4.38 -24.66 10.41
C LYS A 125 -3.16 -23.98 11.03
N GLN A 126 -3.34 -23.24 12.11
CA GLN A 126 -2.23 -22.72 12.89
C GLN A 126 -1.73 -23.78 13.89
N PRO A 127 -0.43 -23.81 14.21
CA PRO A 127 0.09 -24.69 15.26
C PRO A 127 -0.46 -24.30 16.64
N GLU A 128 -0.61 -23.00 16.87
CA GLU A 128 -1.15 -22.38 18.08
C GLU A 128 -1.70 -20.98 17.75
N LYS A 129 -2.10 -20.21 18.76
CA LYS A 129 -2.46 -18.79 18.56
C LYS A 129 -1.22 -18.00 18.14
N CYS A 130 -1.24 -17.37 16.97
CA CYS A 130 -0.12 -16.61 16.45
C CYS A 130 -0.12 -15.18 17.00
N ASP A 131 1.07 -14.61 17.24
CA ASP A 131 1.23 -13.19 17.52
C ASP A 131 1.27 -12.39 16.21
N PHE A 132 0.21 -11.65 15.94
CA PHE A 132 0.10 -10.77 14.77
C PHE A 132 0.28 -9.29 15.10
N SER A 133 0.84 -8.95 16.27
CA SER A 133 1.05 -7.56 16.70
C SER A 133 1.84 -6.72 15.70
N GLN A 134 2.81 -7.33 15.00
CA GLN A 134 3.64 -6.68 13.98
C GLN A 134 3.05 -6.74 12.56
N VAL A 135 1.90 -7.40 12.37
CA VAL A 135 1.24 -7.47 11.06
C VAL A 135 0.34 -6.24 10.89
N PRO A 136 0.55 -5.41 9.84
CA PRO A 136 -0.28 -4.24 9.60
C PRO A 136 -1.76 -4.59 9.48
N LYS A 137 -2.62 -3.80 10.14
CA LYS A 137 -4.07 -3.89 9.99
C LYS A 137 -4.52 -3.04 8.81
N LEU A 138 -4.99 -3.69 7.74
CA LEU A 138 -5.38 -3.00 6.51
C LEU A 138 -6.91 -2.87 6.43
N PRO A 139 -7.46 -1.65 6.25
CA PRO A 139 -8.90 -1.45 6.14
C PRO A 139 -9.41 -1.81 4.74
N ASN A 140 -10.74 -1.79 4.54
CA ASN A 140 -11.39 -2.11 3.27
C ASN A 140 -11.62 -0.91 2.33
N ASN A 141 -11.05 0.24 2.66
CA ASN A 141 -11.19 1.52 1.95
C ASN A 141 -9.82 2.07 1.50
N SER A 142 -8.77 1.25 1.51
CA SER A 142 -7.47 1.58 0.89
C SER A 142 -6.86 0.35 0.24
N GLY A 143 -6.21 0.57 -0.91
CA GLY A 143 -5.41 -0.43 -1.61
C GLY A 143 -3.96 -0.51 -1.12
N ASP A 144 -3.56 0.34 -0.17
CA ASP A 144 -2.17 0.44 0.28
C ASP A 144 -1.70 -0.86 0.93
N LYS A 145 -0.45 -1.23 0.61
CA LYS A 145 0.22 -2.43 1.15
C LYS A 145 -0.50 -3.76 0.86
N ARG A 146 -1.50 -3.76 -0.02
CA ARG A 146 -2.25 -4.98 -0.42
C ARG A 146 -1.53 -5.81 -1.48
N GLY A 147 -0.83 -5.15 -2.40
CA GLY A 147 -0.05 -5.79 -3.47
C GLY A 147 1.33 -6.29 -3.01
N LYS A 148 1.95 -7.15 -3.83
CA LYS A 148 3.25 -7.81 -3.54
C LYS A 148 3.25 -8.64 -2.26
N PHE A 149 2.07 -9.07 -1.84
CA PHE A 149 1.91 -10.06 -0.79
C PHE A 149 2.37 -11.44 -1.29
N SER A 150 2.70 -12.34 -0.37
CA SER A 150 2.95 -13.74 -0.71
C SER A 150 2.42 -14.61 0.41
N ILE A 151 1.34 -15.36 0.12
CA ILE A 151 0.75 -16.27 1.09
C ILE A 151 1.73 -17.36 1.53
N ASN A 152 2.62 -17.80 0.64
CA ASN A 152 3.69 -18.75 0.97
C ASN A 152 4.65 -18.19 2.01
N LYS A 153 5.13 -16.94 1.84
CA LYS A 153 6.02 -16.32 2.84
C LYS A 153 5.32 -16.10 4.17
N PHE A 154 4.05 -15.69 4.14
CA PHE A 154 3.24 -15.54 5.34
C PHE A 154 3.08 -16.89 6.08
N ALA A 155 2.72 -17.95 5.36
CA ALA A 155 2.59 -19.29 5.91
C ALA A 155 3.90 -19.82 6.49
N GLN A 156 5.04 -19.54 5.85
CA GLN A 156 6.36 -19.88 6.37
C GLN A 156 6.71 -19.10 7.64
N GLN A 157 6.48 -17.79 7.66
CA GLN A 157 6.76 -16.92 8.80
C GLN A 157 6.03 -17.38 10.07
N PHE A 158 4.77 -17.79 9.93
CA PHE A 158 3.92 -18.23 11.05
C PHE A 158 3.83 -19.76 11.19
N LYS A 159 4.64 -20.51 10.44
CA LYS A 159 4.70 -21.99 10.49
C LYS A 159 3.33 -22.67 10.30
N LEU A 160 2.53 -22.14 9.37
CA LEU A 160 1.16 -22.60 9.09
C LEU A 160 1.10 -23.94 8.35
N GLY A 161 2.21 -24.37 7.75
CA GLY A 161 2.24 -25.56 6.89
C GLY A 161 1.45 -25.36 5.58
N PRO A 162 1.02 -26.45 4.91
CA PRO A 162 0.21 -26.37 3.71
C PRO A 162 -1.25 -25.97 4.01
N PRO A 163 -1.98 -25.38 3.04
CA PRO A 163 -3.40 -25.09 3.22
C PRO A 163 -4.20 -26.39 3.35
N ILE A 164 -5.13 -26.43 4.31
CA ILE A 164 -5.99 -27.60 4.55
C ILE A 164 -7.23 -27.60 3.66
N ALA A 165 -7.75 -26.41 3.36
CA ALA A 165 -8.93 -26.22 2.53
C ALA A 165 -8.72 -25.06 1.55
N GLY A 166 -9.36 -25.14 0.39
CA GLY A 166 -9.36 -24.06 -0.58
C GLY A 166 -10.59 -24.04 -1.48
N ASN A 167 -10.85 -22.88 -2.07
CA ASN A 167 -11.81 -22.69 -3.15
C ASN A 167 -11.38 -21.46 -3.96
N PHE A 168 -11.88 -21.29 -5.18
CA PHE A 168 -11.57 -20.12 -5.97
C PHE A 168 -12.63 -19.87 -7.04
N TYR A 169 -12.74 -18.62 -7.48
CA TYR A 169 -13.50 -18.24 -8.67
C TYR A 169 -12.65 -17.36 -9.59
N LEU A 170 -13.18 -17.12 -10.78
CA LEU A 170 -12.61 -16.16 -11.73
C LEU A 170 -13.49 -14.93 -11.79
N ALA A 171 -12.91 -13.74 -11.90
CA ALA A 171 -13.68 -12.53 -12.21
C ALA A 171 -12.93 -11.64 -13.19
N LYS A 172 -13.69 -10.94 -14.01
CA LYS A 172 -13.20 -9.89 -14.92
C LYS A 172 -13.95 -8.60 -14.64
N TYR A 173 -13.51 -7.53 -15.30
CA TYR A 173 -14.07 -6.20 -15.13
C TYR A 173 -15.60 -6.17 -15.31
N ASP A 174 -16.27 -5.38 -14.47
CA ASP A 174 -17.66 -4.92 -14.65
C ASP A 174 -17.81 -3.46 -14.18
N ASP A 175 -19.03 -2.93 -14.23
CA ASP A 175 -19.33 -1.53 -13.90
C ASP A 175 -19.28 -1.20 -12.38
N TYR A 176 -19.07 -2.19 -11.51
CA TYR A 176 -18.81 -1.94 -10.09
C TYR A 176 -17.35 -1.57 -9.83
N VAL A 177 -16.39 -2.05 -10.63
CA VAL A 177 -14.95 -1.81 -10.44
C VAL A 177 -14.59 -0.32 -10.30
N PRO A 178 -15.12 0.62 -11.12
CA PRO A 178 -14.85 2.04 -10.93
C PRO A 178 -15.32 2.58 -9.58
N LYS A 179 -16.47 2.10 -9.07
CA LYS A 179 -17.01 2.49 -7.75
C LYS A 179 -16.11 1.97 -6.63
N LEU A 180 -15.59 0.76 -6.79
CA LEU A 180 -14.60 0.21 -5.88
C LEU A 180 -13.32 1.07 -5.85
N TYR A 181 -12.79 1.44 -7.01
CA TYR A 181 -11.59 2.29 -7.07
C TYR A 181 -11.82 3.67 -6.48
N ALA A 182 -13.00 4.28 -6.69
CA ALA A 182 -13.36 5.52 -6.02
C ALA A 182 -13.31 5.36 -4.49
N LYS A 183 -13.94 4.31 -3.94
CA LYS A 183 -13.88 4.00 -2.50
C LYS A 183 -12.44 3.84 -1.98
N LEU A 184 -11.55 3.22 -2.75
CA LEU A 184 -10.16 2.99 -2.35
C LEU A 184 -9.27 4.24 -2.46
N LYS A 185 -9.61 5.19 -3.35
CA LYS A 185 -8.90 6.45 -3.54
C LYS A 185 -9.32 7.54 -2.55
N ASP A 186 -10.61 7.56 -2.19
CA ASP A 186 -11.21 8.56 -1.30
C ASP A 186 -10.48 8.63 0.05
N LEU A 187 -9.84 7.55 0.53
CA LEU A 187 -9.04 7.57 1.75
C LEU A 187 -7.67 8.25 1.60
N LEU A 188 -7.04 8.22 0.42
CA LEU A 188 -5.78 8.93 0.18
C LEU A 188 -6.03 10.44 0.16
N GLU A 189 -7.08 10.86 -0.56
CA GLU A 189 -7.53 12.25 -0.60
C GLU A 189 -8.03 12.73 0.78
N GLN A 190 -8.77 11.89 1.53
CA GLN A 190 -9.21 12.22 2.89
C GLN A 190 -8.06 12.23 3.91
N ARG A 191 -7.02 11.40 3.74
CA ARG A 191 -5.81 11.45 4.57
C ARG A 191 -5.03 12.72 4.33
N GLU A 192 -4.82 13.10 3.08
CA GLU A 192 -4.18 14.37 2.69
C GLU A 192 -5.00 15.55 3.25
N ALA A 193 -6.32 15.53 3.12
CA ALA A 193 -7.20 16.56 3.68
C ALA A 193 -7.19 16.59 5.22
N THR A 194 -7.12 15.44 5.90
CA THR A 194 -7.09 15.36 7.37
C THR A 194 -5.74 15.77 7.94
N LEU A 195 -4.64 15.36 7.28
CA LEU A 195 -3.28 15.84 7.59
C LEU A 195 -3.22 17.36 7.44
N ASN A 196 -3.74 17.91 6.35
CA ASN A 196 -3.84 19.36 6.16
C ASN A 196 -4.72 20.04 7.24
N ARG A 197 -5.82 19.41 7.65
CA ARG A 197 -6.73 19.97 8.67
C ARG A 197 -6.18 19.90 10.10
N MET A 198 -5.46 18.83 10.47
CA MET A 198 -4.79 18.69 11.77
C MET A 198 -3.61 19.65 11.91
N SER A 199 -2.88 19.92 10.82
CA SER A 199 -1.85 20.97 10.77
C SER A 199 -2.43 22.37 11.01
N ILE A 200 -3.64 22.65 10.53
CA ILE A 200 -4.32 23.95 10.73
C ILE A 200 -4.82 24.12 12.18
N GLN A 201 -5.25 23.06 12.86
CA GLN A 201 -5.80 23.15 14.22
C GLN A 201 -4.74 23.32 15.32
N ASN A 202 -3.49 22.89 15.10
CA ASN A 202 -2.38 23.11 16.02
C ASN A 202 -1.79 24.54 15.98
N LEU A 203 -2.32 25.43 15.14
CA LEU A 203 -1.89 26.83 15.04
C LEU A 203 -2.65 27.79 15.96
N ASN A 204 -3.64 27.34 16.73
CA ASN A 204 -4.37 28.20 17.69
C ASN A 204 -3.90 27.99 19.14
N THR A 205 -2.60 28.05 19.37
CA THR A 205 -2.06 28.18 20.73
C THR A 205 -2.07 29.67 21.09
N PHE A 206 -2.95 30.03 22.02
CA PHE A 206 -3.18 31.37 22.56
C PHE A 206 -1.88 32.00 23.11
N ASP A 207 -1.40 33.08 22.49
CA ASP A 207 -0.25 33.88 22.94
C ASP A 207 -0.73 35.29 23.38
N PRO A 208 -0.58 35.67 24.66
CA PRO A 208 -1.15 36.89 25.23
C PRO A 208 -0.36 38.19 24.94
N PHE A 209 0.53 38.20 23.94
CA PHE A 209 1.34 39.39 23.57
C PHE A 209 1.29 39.82 22.10
N ALA A 210 0.22 39.51 21.36
CA ALA A 210 0.08 39.83 19.94
C ALA A 210 -0.48 41.25 19.65
N ASP A 211 0.16 42.30 20.16
CA ASP A 211 -0.18 43.70 19.84
C ASP A 211 1.07 44.51 19.48
N ALA A 212 1.86 44.02 18.53
CA ALA A 212 2.85 44.80 17.82
C ALA A 212 3.24 44.13 16.50
N ILE A 213 3.14 44.90 15.41
CA ILE A 213 3.66 44.65 14.06
C ILE A 213 2.67 43.97 13.10
N LYS A 214 1.85 44.81 12.47
CA LYS A 214 1.34 44.58 11.10
C LYS A 214 2.49 44.81 10.10
N SER A 215 2.80 43.83 9.25
CA SER A 215 3.05 44.04 7.81
C SER A 215 3.14 42.72 7.04
N SER A 216 2.37 42.67 5.94
CA SER A 216 2.45 41.83 4.73
C SER A 216 2.29 40.30 4.84
N GLU A 217 1.05 39.86 4.57
CA GLU A 217 0.62 38.81 3.63
C GLU A 217 1.54 37.58 3.42
N ASP A 218 1.17 36.47 4.07
CA ASP A 218 1.65 35.11 3.75
C ASP A 218 0.65 34.40 2.81
N ASP A 219 1.01 34.31 1.53
CA ASP A 219 0.45 33.33 0.59
C ASP A 219 1.32 32.06 0.62
N VAL A 220 0.81 30.99 1.22
CA VAL A 220 1.44 29.66 1.20
C VAL A 220 1.07 28.96 -0.13
N GLN A 221 1.94 29.06 -1.14
CA GLN A 221 1.80 28.30 -2.39
C GLN A 221 2.38 26.89 -2.24
N ASP A 222 1.47 25.93 -2.15
CA ASP A 222 1.72 24.48 -2.19
C ASP A 222 2.35 24.07 -3.55
N GLY A 223 3.51 23.40 -3.53
CA GLY A 223 4.12 22.77 -4.71
C GLY A 223 5.37 23.42 -5.34
N LEU A 224 6.01 24.40 -4.69
CA LEU A 224 7.26 25.01 -5.19
C LEU A 224 8.51 24.44 -4.51
N VAL A 225 9.54 24.15 -5.31
CA VAL A 225 10.86 23.71 -4.83
C VAL A 225 11.74 24.95 -4.66
N HIS A 226 12.12 25.24 -3.41
CA HIS A 226 12.95 26.39 -3.06
C HIS A 226 14.41 25.97 -2.95
N VAL A 227 15.29 26.58 -3.76
CA VAL A 227 16.75 26.44 -3.66
C VAL A 227 17.30 27.70 -3.00
N ARG A 228 17.79 27.62 -1.77
CA ARG A 228 18.31 28.79 -1.02
C ARG A 228 19.79 28.61 -0.70
N ILE A 229 20.56 29.69 -0.79
CA ILE A 229 21.94 29.73 -0.32
C ILE A 229 22.02 30.34 1.09
N GLN A 230 22.83 29.74 1.96
CA GLN A 230 23.03 30.17 3.34
C GLN A 230 24.53 30.24 3.67
N GLN A 231 24.94 31.20 4.50
CA GLN A 231 26.33 31.31 4.96
C GLN A 231 26.56 30.44 6.19
N ARG A 232 27.49 29.49 6.11
CA ARG A 232 27.76 28.52 7.19
C ARG A 232 28.83 29.00 8.16
N ASN A 233 29.94 29.57 7.65
CA ASN A 233 31.03 30.11 8.48
C ASN A 233 31.99 30.95 7.63
N GLY A 234 32.09 32.25 7.91
CA GLY A 234 32.95 33.16 7.16
C GLY A 234 32.65 33.09 5.66
N ARG A 235 33.64 32.81 4.81
CA ARG A 235 33.43 32.68 3.35
C ARG A 235 32.74 31.38 2.89
N LYS A 236 32.39 30.46 3.79
CA LYS A 236 31.79 29.17 3.44
C LYS A 236 30.27 29.28 3.32
N THR A 237 29.74 28.80 2.21
CA THR A 237 28.30 28.76 1.90
C THR A 237 27.77 27.33 1.87
N LEU A 238 26.46 27.21 2.02
CA LEU A 238 25.70 25.97 1.98
C LEU A 238 24.49 26.19 1.09
N THR A 239 24.21 25.25 0.19
CA THR A 239 22.99 25.28 -0.64
C THR A 239 21.97 24.32 -0.04
N THR A 240 20.76 24.82 0.19
CA THR A 240 19.64 24.05 0.73
C THR A 240 18.54 23.92 -0.32
N VAL A 241 17.98 22.72 -0.46
CA VAL A 241 16.85 22.44 -1.37
C VAL A 241 15.68 21.97 -0.53
N GLN A 242 14.60 22.74 -0.55
CA GLN A 242 13.36 22.52 0.19
C GLN A 242 12.21 22.26 -0.79
N GLY A 243 11.18 21.51 -0.36
CA GLY A 243 9.97 21.27 -1.16
C GLY A 243 10.06 20.09 -2.14
N LEU A 244 11.03 19.19 -1.98
CA LEU A 244 11.05 17.93 -2.73
C LEU A 244 9.97 16.99 -2.17
N SER A 245 9.18 16.37 -3.06
CA SER A 245 8.13 15.42 -2.66
C SER A 245 8.69 14.25 -1.85
N SER A 246 7.99 13.88 -0.78
CA SER A 246 8.30 12.74 0.10
C SER A 246 8.23 11.38 -0.60
N GLU A 247 7.74 11.33 -1.83
CA GLU A 247 7.77 10.13 -2.66
C GLU A 247 9.19 9.77 -3.15
N TYR A 248 10.09 10.75 -3.20
CA TYR A 248 11.45 10.55 -3.68
C TYR A 248 12.42 10.23 -2.54
N ASP A 249 13.28 9.23 -2.76
CA ASP A 249 14.32 8.84 -1.81
C ASP A 249 15.48 9.87 -1.81
N LEU A 250 15.40 10.84 -0.89
CA LEU A 250 16.37 11.92 -0.74
C LEU A 250 17.80 11.42 -0.52
N LYS A 251 17.98 10.24 0.08
CA LYS A 251 19.31 9.64 0.30
C LYS A 251 19.95 9.22 -1.03
N LYS A 252 19.16 8.74 -1.99
CA LYS A 252 19.64 8.44 -3.35
C LYS A 252 19.96 9.71 -4.13
N ILE A 253 19.14 10.75 -3.97
CA ILE A 253 19.37 12.05 -4.60
C ILE A 253 20.69 12.65 -4.11
N VAL A 254 20.95 12.66 -2.79
CA VAL A 254 22.23 13.11 -2.23
C VAL A 254 23.40 12.28 -2.78
N ARG A 255 23.24 10.97 -2.92
CA ARG A 255 24.31 10.10 -3.47
C ARG A 255 24.62 10.42 -4.93
N ALA A 256 23.60 10.75 -5.74
CA ALA A 256 23.78 11.19 -7.12
C ALA A 256 24.43 12.57 -7.18
N CYS A 257 23.97 13.53 -6.37
CA CYS A 257 24.54 14.88 -6.29
C CYS A 257 26.01 14.86 -5.84
N LYS A 258 26.38 14.00 -4.89
CA LYS A 258 27.79 13.80 -4.47
C LYS A 258 28.68 13.34 -5.61
N LYS A 259 28.15 12.48 -6.49
CA LYS A 259 28.89 11.93 -7.63
C LYS A 259 29.03 12.96 -8.76
N GLU A 260 28.00 13.77 -8.99
CA GLU A 260 27.94 14.73 -10.08
C GLU A 260 28.64 16.05 -9.75
N PHE A 261 28.47 16.57 -8.53
CA PHE A 261 28.93 17.92 -8.14
C PHE A 261 30.26 17.93 -7.36
N ALA A 262 30.85 16.75 -7.12
CA ALA A 262 32.05 16.57 -6.30
C ALA A 262 32.00 17.28 -4.92
N CYS A 263 30.80 17.50 -4.40
CA CYS A 263 30.56 18.20 -3.13
C CYS A 263 29.99 17.24 -2.07
N ASN A 264 30.23 17.53 -0.79
CA ASN A 264 29.59 16.77 0.27
C ASN A 264 28.14 17.25 0.49
N GLY A 265 27.27 16.34 0.91
CA GLY A 265 25.86 16.61 1.10
C GLY A 265 25.24 15.71 2.16
N THR A 266 24.20 16.21 2.83
CA THR A 266 23.46 15.49 3.86
C THR A 266 21.98 15.82 3.78
N VAL A 267 21.14 14.90 4.25
CA VAL A 267 19.71 15.17 4.48
C VAL A 267 19.57 15.60 5.93
N VAL A 268 18.86 16.70 6.18
CA VAL A 268 18.59 17.22 7.53
C VAL A 268 17.10 17.47 7.64
N GLU A 269 16.51 17.05 8.75
CA GLU A 269 15.11 17.32 9.07
C GLU A 269 15.00 18.72 9.69
N HIS A 270 14.20 19.59 9.07
CA HIS A 270 13.95 20.94 9.56
C HIS A 270 12.53 21.02 10.15
N PRO A 271 12.33 21.59 11.34
CA PRO A 271 11.03 21.63 12.03
C PRO A 271 9.89 22.26 11.22
N GLU A 272 10.22 23.18 10.32
CA GLU A 272 9.26 23.97 9.53
C GLU A 272 9.06 23.44 8.10
N TYR A 273 10.05 22.74 7.52
CA TYR A 273 10.08 22.40 6.09
C TYR A 273 10.28 20.91 5.79
N GLY A 274 10.32 20.05 6.82
CA GLY A 274 10.51 18.60 6.67
C GLY A 274 11.93 18.20 6.29
N GLU A 275 12.09 17.15 5.50
CA GLU A 275 13.41 16.67 5.06
C GLU A 275 14.02 17.61 3.99
N VAL A 276 15.12 18.27 4.34
CA VAL A 276 15.83 19.23 3.50
C VAL A 276 17.16 18.66 3.04
N LEU A 277 17.48 18.88 1.77
CA LEU A 277 18.77 18.47 1.22
C LEU A 277 19.78 19.62 1.38
N GLN A 278 20.91 19.33 2.02
CA GLN A 278 22.00 20.29 2.24
C GLN A 278 23.25 19.88 1.45
N LEU A 279 23.76 20.79 0.61
CA LEU A 279 25.01 20.64 -0.14
C LEU A 279 26.04 21.68 0.31
N GLN A 280 27.32 21.30 0.35
CA GLN A 280 28.40 22.23 0.66
C GLN A 280 28.77 23.09 -0.55
N GLY A 281 28.91 24.40 -0.34
CA GLY A 281 29.20 25.40 -1.37
C GLY A 281 27.96 25.98 -2.03
N ASP A 282 28.18 26.90 -2.97
CA ASP A 282 27.14 27.39 -3.88
C ASP A 282 26.99 26.40 -5.03
N GLN A 283 25.86 25.68 -5.03
CA GLN A 283 25.53 24.66 -6.03
C GLN A 283 24.19 24.96 -6.70
N ARG A 284 23.68 26.19 -6.58
CA ARG A 284 22.31 26.55 -7.00
C ARG A 284 22.06 26.27 -8.48
N GLU A 285 23.02 26.55 -9.35
CA GLU A 285 22.90 26.34 -10.80
C GLU A 285 22.97 24.85 -11.14
N ASN A 286 23.92 24.14 -10.54
CA ASN A 286 24.15 22.72 -10.77
C ASN A 286 22.95 21.87 -10.31
N ILE A 287 22.38 22.19 -9.14
CA ILE A 287 21.23 21.44 -8.62
C ILE A 287 19.95 21.73 -9.42
N CYS A 288 19.73 22.97 -9.87
CA CYS A 288 18.58 23.31 -10.70
C CYS A 288 18.62 22.58 -12.06
N GLN A 289 19.79 22.57 -12.70
CA GLN A 289 19.99 21.85 -13.95
C GLN A 289 19.81 20.35 -13.76
N TRP A 290 20.36 19.79 -12.68
CA TRP A 290 20.27 18.36 -12.40
C TRP A 290 18.84 17.90 -12.09
N LEU A 291 18.07 18.67 -11.31
CA LEU A 291 16.67 18.37 -11.00
C LEU A 291 15.79 18.40 -12.25
N THR A 292 16.04 19.36 -13.14
CA THR A 292 15.34 19.47 -14.43
C THR A 292 15.73 18.32 -15.37
N LYS A 293 17.04 18.03 -15.50
CA LYS A 293 17.57 16.95 -16.36
C LYS A 293 17.14 15.56 -15.90
N SER A 294 17.02 15.36 -14.58
CA SER A 294 16.57 14.10 -14.00
C SER A 294 15.06 13.89 -14.08
N GLY A 295 14.31 14.90 -14.57
CA GLY A 295 12.85 14.86 -14.69
C GLY A 295 12.12 14.87 -13.35
N LEU A 296 12.80 15.26 -12.26
CA LEU A 296 12.26 15.25 -10.90
C LEU A 296 11.36 16.46 -10.64
N VAL A 297 11.66 17.60 -11.29
CA VAL A 297 10.97 18.88 -11.08
C VAL A 297 10.86 19.59 -12.42
N LYS A 298 9.70 20.23 -12.69
CA LYS A 298 9.54 21.09 -13.88
C LYS A 298 10.21 22.45 -13.64
N PRO A 299 10.76 23.13 -14.67
CA PRO A 299 11.39 24.44 -14.51
C PRO A 299 10.49 25.49 -13.84
N GLU A 300 9.18 25.41 -14.07
CA GLU A 300 8.15 26.30 -13.51
C GLU A 300 8.01 26.18 -11.98
N GLN A 301 8.44 25.05 -11.41
CA GLN A 301 8.31 24.76 -9.98
C GLN A 301 9.56 25.14 -9.18
N LEU A 302 10.64 25.59 -9.83
CA LEU A 302 11.91 25.94 -9.19
C LEU A 302 11.96 27.43 -8.85
N LYS A 303 12.09 27.77 -7.57
CA LYS A 303 12.41 29.12 -7.10
C LYS A 303 13.80 29.16 -6.49
N VAL A 304 14.72 29.90 -7.12
CA VAL A 304 16.10 30.08 -6.64
C VAL A 304 16.19 31.38 -5.84
N HIS A 305 16.68 31.28 -4.61
CA HIS A 305 16.88 32.40 -3.69
C HIS A 305 18.39 32.62 -3.49
N GLY A 306 18.84 33.83 -3.80
CA GLY A 306 20.22 34.29 -3.62
C GLY A 306 20.45 34.96 -2.26
N PHE A 307 21.68 35.45 -2.07
CA PHE A 307 22.00 36.42 -1.01
C PHE A 307 21.39 37.78 -1.30
#